data_AF-A0ABD5G055-F1
#
_entry.id   AF-A0ABD5G055-F1
#
_cell.length_a   1.000
_cell.length_b   1.000
_cell.length_c   1.000
_cell.angle_alpha   90.00
_cell.angle_beta   90.00
_cell.angle_gamma   90.00
#
_symmetry.space_group_name_H-M   'P 1'
#
loop_
_entity.id
_entity.type
_entity.pdbx_description
1 polymer ?
#
loop_
_entity_poly.entity_id
_entity_poly.type
_entity_poly.pdbx_seq_one_letter_code
_entity_poly.pdbx_strand_id
1 'polypeptide(L)'
;MKSTIFVLFFLFANGASAQFLRSLSLPKRDSVLISVSKKVLEKKAPEYLLEYGKPVIMKKVIHFKSKKAERKEPKSSPYYGTKNGQIYYIVEFPQDESIEYFDAGYVAQVYIWEDNSKPWSLRLGNSSIMDLK
;
A
#
# COMPACT_ATOMS: atom_id res chain seq x y z
N MET A 1 -11.58 9.50 -49.39
CA MET A 1 -10.73 9.89 -48.26
C MET A 1 -10.71 8.75 -47.25
N LYS A 2 -9.53 8.21 -46.96
CA LYS A 2 -9.32 7.14 -45.98
C LYS A 2 -9.43 7.76 -44.59
N SER A 3 -10.43 7.38 -43.79
CA SER A 3 -10.47 7.72 -42.37
C SER A 3 -10.38 6.43 -41.58
N THR A 4 -9.16 6.08 -41.22
CA THR A 4 -8.81 4.92 -40.40
C THR A 4 -9.28 5.20 -38.98
N ILE A 5 -10.28 4.46 -38.50
CA ILE A 5 -10.73 4.48 -37.11
C ILE A 5 -9.61 3.82 -36.27
N PHE A 6 -8.91 4.61 -35.47
CA PHE A 6 -7.96 4.12 -34.47
C PHE A 6 -8.76 3.62 -33.26
N VAL A 7 -8.95 2.30 -33.17
CA VAL A 7 -9.47 1.64 -31.96
C VAL A 7 -8.30 1.47 -31.00
N LEU A 8 -8.26 2.29 -29.93
CA LEU A 8 -7.30 2.10 -28.85
C LEU A 8 -7.81 0.96 -27.94
N PHE A 9 -7.36 -0.26 -28.23
CA PHE A 9 -7.52 -1.39 -27.31
C PHE A 9 -6.63 -1.13 -26.07
N PHE A 10 -7.21 -0.57 -25.01
CA PHE A 10 -6.61 -0.65 -23.68
C PHE A 10 -6.69 -2.11 -23.23
N LEU A 11 -5.58 -2.84 -23.43
CA LEU A 11 -5.34 -4.12 -22.79
C LEU A 11 -5.35 -3.89 -21.28
N PHE A 12 -6.48 -4.23 -20.63
CA PHE A 12 -6.49 -4.52 -19.20
C PHE A 12 -5.61 -5.76 -18.98
N ALA A 13 -4.32 -5.53 -18.75
CA ALA A 13 -3.44 -6.52 -18.17
C ALA A 13 -3.87 -6.74 -16.71
N ASN A 14 -4.95 -7.51 -16.52
CA ASN A 14 -5.26 -8.17 -15.26
C ASN A 14 -4.25 -9.29 -15.06
N GLY A 15 -3.10 -8.87 -14.55
CA GLY A 15 -1.95 -9.68 -14.26
C GLY A 15 -0.93 -8.73 -13.69
N ALA A 16 -1.19 -8.25 -12.47
CA ALA A 16 -0.16 -7.56 -11.69
C ALA A 16 0.98 -8.55 -11.52
N SER A 17 1.94 -8.53 -12.44
CA SER A 17 3.25 -9.11 -12.22
C SER A 17 3.69 -8.57 -10.87
N ALA A 18 3.92 -9.46 -9.90
CA ALA A 18 4.39 -9.09 -8.59
C ALA A 18 5.76 -8.44 -8.79
N GLN A 19 5.77 -7.12 -8.99
CA GLN A 19 7.00 -6.38 -9.17
C GLN A 19 7.72 -6.40 -7.83
N PHE A 20 8.92 -6.96 -7.79
CA PHE A 20 9.75 -6.89 -6.61
C PHE A 20 10.16 -5.43 -6.40
N LEU A 21 9.69 -4.80 -5.32
CA LEU A 21 10.00 -3.38 -5.03
C LEU A 21 11.50 -3.19 -4.78
N ARG A 22 12.17 -4.23 -4.28
CA ARG A 22 13.59 -4.23 -3.97
C ARG A 22 14.50 -3.97 -5.18
N SER A 23 14.09 -4.38 -6.39
CA SER A 23 14.91 -4.23 -7.60
C SER A 23 14.71 -2.87 -8.30
N LEU A 24 13.78 -2.06 -7.84
CA LEU A 24 13.48 -0.76 -8.44
C LEU A 24 14.41 0.34 -7.92
N SER A 25 14.68 1.33 -8.77
CA SER A 25 15.27 2.60 -8.31
C SER A 25 14.32 3.30 -7.35
N LEU A 26 14.87 4.13 -6.46
CA LEU A 26 14.09 4.87 -5.46
C LEU A 26 12.88 5.62 -6.07
N PRO A 27 13.04 6.45 -7.14
CA PRO A 27 11.89 7.18 -7.71
C PRO A 27 10.82 6.25 -8.30
N LYS A 28 11.24 5.14 -8.93
CA LYS A 28 10.32 4.18 -9.54
C LYS A 28 9.57 3.38 -8.47
N ARG A 29 10.26 2.97 -7.41
CA ARG A 29 9.65 2.27 -6.26
C ARG A 29 8.60 3.15 -5.59
N ASP A 30 8.94 4.41 -5.33
CA ASP A 30 8.06 5.33 -4.64
C ASP A 30 6.81 5.64 -5.48
N SER A 31 6.97 5.80 -6.80
CA SER A 31 5.85 5.92 -7.74
C SER A 31 4.93 4.69 -7.73
N VAL A 32 5.50 3.48 -7.73
CA VAL A 32 4.71 2.23 -7.64
C VAL A 32 3.96 2.15 -6.32
N LEU A 33 4.61 2.43 -5.20
CA LEU A 33 4.01 2.41 -3.86
C LEU A 33 2.82 3.37 -3.75
N ILE A 34 2.97 4.61 -4.24
CA ILE A 34 1.89 5.60 -4.25
C ILE A 34 0.75 5.14 -5.17
N SER A 35 1.05 4.64 -6.38
CA SER A 35 0.03 4.19 -7.32
C SER A 35 -0.79 3.00 -6.80
N VAL A 36 -0.12 2.01 -6.18
CA VAL A 36 -0.80 0.88 -5.53
C VAL A 36 -1.70 1.38 -4.40
N SER A 37 -1.21 2.33 -3.60
CA SER A 37 -1.95 2.85 -2.45
C SER A 37 -3.19 3.65 -2.86
N LYS A 38 -3.08 4.50 -3.89
CA LYS A 38 -4.24 5.22 -4.46
C LYS A 38 -5.30 4.24 -4.98
N LYS A 39 -4.90 3.18 -5.71
CA LYS A 39 -5.83 2.14 -6.18
C LYS A 39 -6.53 1.39 -5.04
N VAL A 40 -5.83 1.16 -3.92
CA VAL A 40 -6.44 0.56 -2.72
C VAL A 40 -7.51 1.48 -2.15
N LEU A 41 -7.21 2.78 -1.99
CA LEU A 41 -8.16 3.77 -1.50
C LEU A 41 -9.36 3.90 -2.42
N GLU A 42 -9.15 4.11 -3.72
CA GLU A 42 -10.21 4.19 -4.74
C GLU A 42 -11.19 3.01 -4.66
N LYS A 43 -10.69 1.79 -4.39
CA LYS A 43 -11.52 0.59 -4.33
C LYS A 43 -12.20 0.38 -2.97
N LYS A 44 -11.55 0.72 -1.86
CA LYS A 44 -11.97 0.27 -0.51
C LYS A 44 -12.47 1.41 0.39
N ALA A 45 -12.06 2.64 0.13
CA ALA A 45 -12.40 3.85 0.90
C ALA A 45 -12.22 5.10 0.01
N PRO A 46 -12.96 5.23 -1.10
CA PRO A 46 -12.77 6.33 -2.07
C PRO A 46 -12.96 7.72 -1.44
N GLU A 47 -13.76 7.83 -0.40
CA GLU A 47 -13.97 9.04 0.39
C GLU A 47 -12.72 9.52 1.14
N TYR A 48 -11.71 8.65 1.30
CA TYR A 48 -10.41 8.99 1.88
C TYR A 48 -9.33 9.30 0.83
N LEU A 49 -9.67 9.41 -0.45
CA LEU A 49 -8.74 9.83 -1.50
C LEU A 49 -8.57 11.36 -1.52
N LEU A 50 -8.06 11.90 -0.42
CA LEU A 50 -7.87 13.33 -0.21
C LEU A 50 -6.44 13.76 -0.56
N GLU A 51 -6.29 14.91 -1.21
CA GLU A 51 -4.99 15.42 -1.68
C GLU A 51 -4.49 16.60 -0.85
N TYR A 52 -4.27 16.37 0.46
CA TYR A 52 -3.77 17.39 1.39
C TYR A 52 -2.23 17.55 1.41
N GLY A 53 -1.53 16.77 0.60
CA GLY A 53 -0.07 16.85 0.51
C GLY A 53 0.54 15.67 -0.23
N LYS A 54 1.88 15.64 -0.27
CA LYS A 54 2.61 14.50 -0.85
C LYS A 54 2.58 13.31 0.12
N PRO A 55 2.29 12.09 -0.37
CA PRO A 55 2.38 10.91 0.48
C PRO A 55 3.79 10.71 1.04
N VAL A 56 3.87 10.24 2.28
CA VAL A 56 5.11 9.89 2.97
C VAL A 56 5.31 8.38 2.91
N ILE A 57 6.52 7.94 2.57
CA ILE A 57 6.83 6.51 2.45
C ILE A 57 7.83 6.11 3.52
N MET A 58 7.44 5.16 4.37
CA MET A 58 8.28 4.59 5.41
C MET A 58 8.62 3.14 5.10
N LYS A 59 9.90 2.77 5.27
CA LYS A 59 10.35 1.38 5.19
C LYS A 59 10.37 0.76 6.59
N LYS A 60 9.81 -0.44 6.74
CA LYS A 60 9.80 -1.20 7.99
C LYS A 60 10.36 -2.61 7.78
N VAL A 61 10.98 -3.12 8.84
CA VAL A 61 11.53 -4.48 8.89
C VAL A 61 10.86 -5.20 10.04
N ILE A 62 10.34 -6.40 9.78
CA ILE A 62 9.76 -7.25 10.82
C ILE A 62 10.86 -7.74 11.74
N HIS A 63 10.68 -7.52 13.03
CA HIS A 63 11.58 -7.98 14.07
C HIS A 63 10.83 -8.85 15.09
N PHE A 64 11.15 -10.14 15.12
CA PHE A 64 10.70 -11.06 16.15
C PHE A 64 11.78 -11.23 17.22
N LYS A 65 11.39 -11.27 18.49
CA LYS A 65 12.30 -11.46 19.63
C LYS A 65 13.11 -12.76 19.56
N SER A 66 12.60 -13.78 18.87
CA SER A 66 13.29 -15.05 18.65
C SER A 66 12.60 -15.86 17.54
N LYS A 67 13.26 -16.91 17.04
CA LYS A 67 12.64 -17.91 16.15
C LYS A 67 11.44 -18.63 16.78
N LYS A 68 11.38 -18.73 18.11
CA LYS A 68 10.21 -19.27 18.81
C LYS A 68 9.03 -18.28 18.76
N ALA A 69 9.29 -16.98 18.88
CA ALA A 69 8.26 -15.96 18.73
C ALA A 69 7.72 -15.91 17.29
N GLU A 70 8.60 -15.92 16.28
CA GLU A 70 8.23 -15.98 14.85
C GLU A 70 7.28 -17.16 14.56
N ARG A 71 7.58 -18.36 15.06
CA ARG A 71 6.74 -19.55 14.87
C ARG A 71 5.42 -19.53 15.66
N LYS A 72 5.35 -18.73 16.72
CA LYS A 72 4.18 -18.61 17.60
C LYS A 72 3.31 -17.40 17.27
N GLU A 73 3.64 -16.67 16.21
CA GLU A 73 2.83 -15.53 15.80
C GLU A 73 1.37 -15.98 15.61
N PRO A 74 0.38 -15.29 16.21
CA PRO A 74 -1.01 -15.73 16.13
C PRO A 74 -1.54 -15.67 14.70
N LYS A 75 -2.42 -16.61 14.30
CA LYS A 75 -3.08 -16.59 12.98
C LYS A 75 -3.90 -15.33 12.70
N SER A 76 -4.37 -14.67 13.74
CA SER A 76 -5.09 -13.39 13.67
C SER A 76 -4.16 -12.19 13.48
N SER A 77 -2.85 -12.38 13.66
CA SER A 77 -1.89 -11.30 13.46
C SER A 77 -1.64 -11.08 11.97
N PRO A 78 -1.53 -9.83 11.51
CA PRO A 78 -1.07 -9.53 10.16
C PRO A 78 0.34 -10.04 9.88
N TYR A 79 1.12 -10.34 10.92
CA TYR A 79 2.47 -10.89 10.79
C TYR A 79 2.51 -12.42 10.78
N TYR A 80 1.35 -13.09 10.84
CA TYR A 80 1.30 -14.55 10.74
C TYR A 80 1.95 -15.05 9.45
N GLY A 81 2.87 -16.01 9.57
CA GLY A 81 3.58 -16.59 8.43
C GLY A 81 4.67 -15.70 7.83
N THR A 82 4.88 -14.49 8.36
CA THR A 82 6.00 -13.63 7.98
C THR A 82 7.30 -14.12 8.60
N LYS A 83 8.43 -13.69 8.05
CA LYS A 83 9.77 -14.06 8.53
C LYS A 83 10.45 -12.88 9.20
N ASN A 84 11.28 -13.17 10.21
CA ASN A 84 12.18 -12.15 10.76
C ASN A 84 13.06 -11.55 9.65
N GLY A 85 13.14 -10.23 9.58
CA GLY A 85 13.85 -9.51 8.52
C GLY A 85 13.03 -9.24 7.26
N GLN A 86 11.78 -9.72 7.16
CA GLN A 86 10.91 -9.38 6.03
C GLN A 86 10.55 -7.89 6.05
N ILE A 87 10.50 -7.30 4.86
CA ILE A 87 10.36 -5.85 4.67
C ILE A 87 8.97 -5.52 4.14
N TYR A 88 8.40 -4.44 4.66
CA TYR A 88 7.22 -3.80 4.10
C TYR A 88 7.38 -2.29 4.08
N TYR A 89 6.56 -1.63 3.27
CA TYR A 89 6.45 -0.18 3.19
C TYR A 89 5.10 0.26 3.77
N ILE A 90 5.08 1.44 4.37
CA ILE A 90 3.87 2.16 4.75
C ILE A 90 3.82 3.41 3.87
N VAL A 91 2.74 3.59 3.13
CA VAL A 91 2.45 4.81 2.37
C VAL A 91 1.38 5.57 3.12
N GLU A 92 1.75 6.72 3.68
CA GLU A 92 0.88 7.59 4.45
C GLU A 92 0.43 8.77 3.61
N PHE A 93 -0.88 9.01 3.58
CA PHE A 93 -1.49 10.20 3.00
C PHE A 93 -1.71 11.20 4.14
N PRO A 94 -1.02 12.35 4.12
CA PRO A 94 -1.07 13.31 5.21
C PRO A 94 -2.45 13.94 5.33
N GLN A 95 -2.80 14.37 6.55
CA GLN A 95 -3.94 15.25 6.75
C GLN A 95 -3.55 16.73 6.64
N ASP A 96 -4.55 17.58 6.48
CA ASP A 96 -4.46 19.01 6.77
C ASP A 96 -5.50 19.33 7.85
N GLU A 97 -5.04 19.47 9.09
CA GLU A 97 -5.90 19.71 10.26
C GLU A 97 -6.67 21.05 10.17
N SER A 98 -6.24 21.98 9.33
CA SER A 98 -6.98 23.23 9.09
C SER A 98 -8.23 23.02 8.23
N ILE A 99 -8.31 21.90 7.51
CA ILE A 99 -9.43 21.49 6.66
C ILE A 99 -10.27 20.45 7.39
N GLU A 100 -9.62 19.36 7.83
CA GLU A 100 -10.28 18.22 8.45
C GLU A 100 -9.32 17.53 9.42
N TYR A 101 -9.85 17.19 10.60
CA TYR A 101 -9.11 16.51 11.65
C TYR A 101 -9.37 15.00 11.62
N PHE A 102 -8.28 14.24 11.67
CA PHE A 102 -8.24 12.79 11.81
C PHE A 102 -7.47 12.41 13.07
N ASP A 103 -8.06 11.56 13.92
CA ASP A 103 -7.48 11.17 15.22
C ASP A 103 -6.09 10.55 15.10
N ALA A 104 -5.81 9.83 14.00
CA ALA A 104 -4.54 9.16 13.81
C ALA A 104 -3.40 10.07 13.32
N GLY A 105 -3.66 11.34 12.97
CA GLY A 105 -2.63 12.23 12.43
C GLY A 105 -2.45 12.16 10.90
N TYR A 106 -3.26 11.37 10.20
CA TYR A 106 -3.17 11.13 8.76
C TYR A 106 -4.55 10.77 8.18
N VAL A 107 -4.73 10.94 6.87
CA VAL A 107 -5.95 10.51 6.17
C VAL A 107 -6.00 9.00 6.05
N ALA A 108 -4.92 8.39 5.56
CA ALA A 108 -4.82 6.95 5.42
C ALA A 108 -3.37 6.45 5.39
N GLN A 109 -3.18 5.18 5.74
CA GLN A 109 -1.93 4.44 5.55
C GLN A 109 -2.19 3.11 4.83
N VAL A 110 -1.42 2.81 3.80
CA VAL A 110 -1.44 1.52 3.11
C VAL A 110 -0.15 0.76 3.36
N TYR A 111 -0.28 -0.48 3.79
CA TYR A 111 0.84 -1.35 4.14
C TYR A 111 1.08 -2.35 3.00
N ILE A 112 2.29 -2.34 2.43
CA ILE A 112 2.62 -3.06 1.20
C ILE A 112 3.89 -3.90 1.41
N TRP A 113 3.85 -5.19 1.07
CA TRP A 113 5.03 -6.05 1.15
C TRP A 113 6.08 -5.71 0.08
N GLU A 114 7.38 -5.71 0.44
CA GLU A 114 8.48 -5.43 -0.52
C GLU A 114 8.61 -6.51 -1.59
N ASP A 115 8.35 -7.77 -1.22
CA ASP A 115 8.60 -8.95 -2.05
C ASP A 115 7.63 -9.08 -3.23
N ASN A 116 6.38 -8.66 -3.08
CA ASN A 116 5.35 -8.92 -4.09
C ASN A 116 4.49 -7.70 -4.41
N SER A 117 4.80 -6.53 -3.85
CA SER A 117 4.01 -5.29 -3.98
C SER A 117 2.54 -5.44 -3.55
N LYS A 118 2.17 -6.50 -2.81
CA LYS A 118 0.78 -6.70 -2.40
C LYS A 118 0.48 -5.86 -1.16
N PRO A 119 -0.58 -5.03 -1.22
CA PRO A 119 -1.11 -4.38 -0.03
C PRO A 119 -1.77 -5.43 0.88
N TRP A 120 -1.61 -5.29 2.20
CA TRP A 120 -2.16 -6.23 3.18
C TRP A 120 -2.98 -5.55 4.30
N SER A 121 -2.83 -4.25 4.50
CA SER A 121 -3.65 -3.48 5.44
C SER A 121 -3.86 -2.05 4.95
N LEU A 122 -5.04 -1.51 5.26
CA LEU A 122 -5.44 -0.12 5.09
C LEU A 122 -5.86 0.43 6.45
N ARG A 123 -5.16 1.45 6.94
CA ARG A 123 -5.59 2.20 8.12
C ARG A 123 -6.14 3.54 7.65
N LEU A 124 -7.30 3.91 8.17
CA LEU A 124 -7.92 5.21 7.92
C LEU A 124 -7.66 6.10 9.13
N GLY A 125 -7.70 7.40 8.95
CA GLY A 125 -7.43 8.35 10.03
C GLY A 125 -8.36 8.19 11.23
N ASN A 126 -9.59 7.74 10.98
CA ASN A 126 -10.65 7.57 11.98
C ASN A 126 -11.15 6.11 12.11
N SER A 127 -10.52 5.14 11.42
CA SER A 127 -10.91 3.71 11.48
C SER A 127 -9.83 2.79 10.88
N SER A 128 -10.04 1.47 10.81
CA SER A 128 -9.05 0.55 10.21
C SER A 128 -9.69 -0.65 9.50
N ILE A 129 -9.11 -1.06 8.37
CA ILE A 129 -9.52 -2.23 7.58
C ILE A 129 -8.31 -3.18 7.41
N MET A 130 -8.48 -4.42 7.87
CA MET A 130 -7.50 -5.51 7.69
C MET A 130 -7.96 -6.47 6.59
N ASP A 131 -7.02 -7.21 5.99
CA ASP A 131 -7.27 -8.21 4.95
C ASP A 131 -7.94 -7.65 3.67
N LEU A 132 -7.14 -6.98 2.84
CA LEU A 132 -7.57 -6.36 1.58
C LEU A 132 -7.84 -7.35 0.43
N LYS A 133 -8.07 -8.64 0.73
CA LYS A 133 -8.33 -9.70 -0.26
C LYS A 133 -9.42 -9.30 -1.27
#